data_AF-A0A353GYG2-F1
#
_entry.id   AF-A0A353GYG2-F1
#
_cell.length_a   1.000
_cell.length_b   1.000
_cell.length_c   1.000
_cell.angle_alpha   90.00
_cell.angle_beta   90.00
_cell.angle_gamma   90.00
#
_symmetry.space_group_name_H-M   'P 1'
#
loop_
_entity.id
_entity.type
_entity.pdbx_description
1 polymer ?
#
loop_
_entity_poly.entity_id
_entity_poly.type
_entity_poly.pdbx_seq_one_letter_code
_entity_poly.pdbx_strand_id
1 'polypeptide(L)'
;MKDATKFEDLPKSDQIDCFIQHVSGHEKEAEILYILAIYAAYLLTNENAEKYNLTEYTSDELVNLFENADGFDEEERAWNSFIDSIGTSQIWDIISNPIPYIDELNKITNLIQNIKYRLFKNFAHFRRKEMK
;
A
#
# COMPACT_ATOMS: atom_id res chain seq x y z
N MET A 1 38.29 6.02 10.33
CA MET A 1 37.14 5.70 9.45
C MET A 1 35.96 6.45 10.03
N LYS A 2 35.31 7.34 9.26
CA LYS A 2 34.06 7.96 9.70
C LYS A 2 32.97 6.89 9.66
N ASP A 3 32.23 6.73 10.74
CA ASP A 3 31.08 5.85 10.80
C ASP A 3 30.11 6.19 9.67
N ALA A 4 29.73 5.19 8.88
CA ALA A 4 28.65 5.36 7.93
C ALA A 4 27.35 5.52 8.72
N THR A 5 26.73 6.70 8.65
CA THR A 5 25.40 6.95 9.22
C THR A 5 24.42 5.95 8.61
N LYS A 6 23.62 5.25 9.44
CA LYS A 6 22.62 4.33 8.91
C LYS A 6 21.48 5.13 8.29
N PHE A 7 20.83 4.57 7.28
CA PHE A 7 19.70 5.22 6.62
C PHE A 7 18.58 5.59 7.62
N GLU A 8 18.33 4.72 8.60
CA GLU A 8 17.35 4.91 9.67
C GLU A 8 17.67 6.11 10.58
N ASP A 9 18.93 6.53 10.64
CA ASP A 9 19.38 7.66 11.46
C ASP A 9 19.24 9.01 10.73
N LEU A 10 18.89 8.99 9.43
CA LEU A 10 18.67 10.21 8.66
C LEU A 10 17.40 10.93 9.13
N PRO A 11 17.31 12.27 8.97
CA PRO A 11 16.06 12.99 9.12
C PRO A 11 14.96 12.34 8.28
N LYS A 12 13.73 12.28 8.82
CA LYS A 12 12.63 11.58 8.17
C LYS A 12 12.32 12.18 6.78
N SER A 13 12.45 13.49 6.61
CA SER A 13 12.37 14.17 5.30
C SER A 13 13.34 13.57 4.29
N ASP A 14 14.60 13.35 4.69
CA ASP A 14 15.66 12.86 3.80
C ASP A 14 15.43 11.39 3.45
N GLN A 15 14.85 10.61 4.37
CA GLN A 15 14.42 9.24 4.10
C GLN A 15 13.31 9.21 3.05
N ILE A 16 12.30 10.09 3.20
CA ILE A 16 11.17 10.22 2.27
C ILE A 16 11.66 10.64 0.88
N ASP A 17 12.47 11.70 0.80
CA ASP A 17 13.06 12.17 -0.46
C ASP A 17 13.84 11.06 -1.17
N CYS A 18 14.58 10.25 -0.41
CA CYS A 18 15.31 9.12 -0.95
C CYS A 18 14.39 8.05 -1.53
N PHE A 19 13.32 7.68 -0.83
CA PHE A 19 12.36 6.71 -1.34
C PHE A 19 11.64 7.23 -2.58
N ILE A 20 11.18 8.48 -2.57
CA ILE A 20 10.54 9.13 -3.72
C ILE A 20 11.48 9.06 -4.93
N GLN A 21 12.74 9.44 -4.78
CA GLN A 21 13.72 9.40 -5.88
C GLN A 21 13.94 8.01 -6.48
N HIS A 22 13.79 6.93 -5.69
CA HIS A 22 13.94 5.56 -6.18
C HIS A 22 12.66 4.99 -6.78
N VAL A 23 11.50 5.54 -6.42
CA VAL A 23 10.20 5.12 -6.93
C VAL A 23 9.80 5.92 -8.17
N SER A 24 10.05 7.22 -8.19
CA SER A 24 9.69 8.11 -9.30
C SER A 24 10.40 7.72 -10.60
N GLY A 25 9.61 7.51 -11.66
CA GLY A 25 10.10 7.08 -12.96
C GLY A 25 10.43 5.59 -13.04
N HIS A 26 10.16 4.82 -11.99
CA HIS A 26 10.27 3.37 -12.03
C HIS A 26 9.16 2.78 -12.92
N GLU A 27 9.48 1.75 -13.71
CA GLU A 27 8.48 1.11 -14.61
C GLU A 27 7.30 0.45 -13.87
N LYS A 28 7.47 0.22 -12.57
CA LYS A 28 6.49 -0.33 -11.62
C LYS A 28 6.07 0.64 -10.52
N GLU A 29 6.26 1.94 -10.75
CA GLU A 29 5.96 2.99 -9.78
C GLU A 29 4.54 2.85 -9.19
N ALA A 30 3.53 2.72 -10.06
CA ALA A 30 2.14 2.57 -9.62
C ALA A 30 1.93 1.31 -8.78
N GLU A 31 2.46 0.16 -9.20
CA GLU A 31 2.33 -1.08 -8.44
C GLU A 31 3.08 -1.02 -7.09
N ILE A 32 4.25 -0.39 -7.04
CA ILE A 32 5.03 -0.19 -5.80
C ILE A 32 4.21 0.66 -4.82
N LEU A 33 3.72 1.81 -5.26
CA LEU A 33 2.93 2.72 -4.41
C LEU A 33 1.65 2.04 -3.91
N TYR A 34 0.98 1.28 -4.77
CA TYR A 34 -0.21 0.52 -4.38
C TYR A 34 0.11 -0.57 -3.33
N ILE A 35 1.21 -1.29 -3.48
CA ILE A 35 1.66 -2.29 -2.49
C ILE A 35 1.99 -1.59 -1.15
N LEU A 36 2.71 -0.47 -1.17
CA LEU A 36 3.01 0.30 0.03
C LEU A 36 1.73 0.81 0.71
N ALA A 37 0.77 1.31 -0.06
CA ALA A 37 -0.52 1.76 0.41
C ALA A 37 -1.29 0.62 1.12
N ILE A 38 -1.35 -0.57 0.55
CA ILE A 38 -1.96 -1.75 1.18
C ILE A 38 -1.26 -2.09 2.49
N TYR A 39 0.07 -2.20 2.48
CA TYR A 39 0.81 -2.56 3.69
C TYR A 39 0.59 -1.53 4.80
N ALA A 40 0.69 -0.25 4.49
CA ALA A 40 0.46 0.81 5.45
C ALA A 40 -0.97 0.77 6.00
N ALA A 41 -1.99 0.69 5.15
CA ALA A 41 -3.39 0.70 5.58
C ALA A 41 -3.77 -0.48 6.50
N TYR A 42 -3.11 -1.63 6.35
CA TYR A 42 -3.41 -2.84 7.13
C TYR A 42 -2.46 -3.07 8.32
N LEU A 43 -1.31 -2.39 8.36
CA LEU A 43 -0.36 -2.41 9.49
C LEU A 43 -0.43 -1.15 10.35
N LEU A 44 -1.24 -0.15 9.95
CA LEU A 44 -1.42 1.08 10.70
C LEU A 44 -1.94 0.78 12.11
N THR A 45 -1.18 1.18 13.12
CA THR A 45 -1.61 1.10 14.52
C THR A 45 -2.55 2.25 14.85
N ASN A 46 -3.39 2.11 15.89
CA ASN A 46 -4.24 3.21 16.35
C ASN A 46 -3.41 4.46 16.72
N GLU A 47 -2.23 4.27 17.32
CA GLU A 47 -1.32 5.36 17.65
C GLU A 47 -0.85 6.12 16.41
N ASN A 48 -0.43 5.40 15.37
CA ASN A 48 -0.04 6.01 14.10
C ASN A 48 -1.25 6.66 13.39
N ALA A 49 -2.43 6.04 13.46
CA ALA A 49 -3.64 6.59 12.90
C ALA A 49 -4.03 7.92 13.57
N GLU A 50 -3.94 8.01 14.90
CA GLU A 50 -4.16 9.26 15.63
C GLU A 50 -3.12 10.31 15.28
N LYS A 51 -1.83 9.93 15.26
CA LYS A 51 -0.71 10.81 14.93
C LYS A 51 -0.87 11.50 13.57
N TYR A 52 -1.45 10.82 12.59
CA TYR A 52 -1.62 11.31 11.22
C TYR A 52 -3.05 11.75 10.88
N ASN A 53 -3.97 11.80 11.87
CA ASN A 53 -5.39 12.12 11.68
C ASN A 53 -6.09 11.20 10.65
N LEU A 54 -5.89 9.89 10.80
CA LEU A 54 -6.35 8.84 9.90
C LEU A 54 -7.39 7.90 10.54
N THR A 55 -7.84 8.20 11.76
CA THR A 55 -8.72 7.31 12.55
C THR A 55 -10.13 7.12 11.98
N GLU A 56 -10.60 8.04 11.14
CA GLU A 56 -11.93 7.98 10.54
C GLU A 56 -11.99 7.15 9.25
N TYR A 57 -10.83 6.78 8.70
CA TYR A 57 -10.73 6.07 7.43
C TYR A 57 -10.75 4.56 7.65
N THR A 58 -11.53 3.87 6.83
CA THR A 58 -11.42 2.43 6.64
C THR A 58 -10.12 2.07 5.92
N SER A 59 -9.67 0.82 6.02
CA SER A 59 -8.46 0.38 5.30
C SER A 59 -8.57 0.59 3.78
N ASP A 60 -9.75 0.41 3.17
CA ASP A 60 -9.95 0.66 1.74
C ASP A 60 -9.84 2.16 1.39
N GLU A 61 -10.35 3.04 2.26
CA GLU A 61 -10.21 4.49 2.09
C GLU A 61 -8.76 4.94 2.30
N LEU A 62 -8.02 4.31 3.22
CA LEU A 62 -6.59 4.56 3.42
C LEU A 62 -5.75 4.14 2.21
N VAL A 63 -6.04 2.98 1.61
CA VAL A 63 -5.36 2.55 0.38
C VAL A 63 -5.57 3.59 -0.71
N ASN A 64 -6.83 4.02 -0.94
CA ASN A 64 -7.12 5.04 -1.94
C ASN A 64 -6.45 6.38 -1.63
N LEU A 65 -6.46 6.81 -0.37
CA LEU A 65 -5.81 8.05 0.08
C LEU A 65 -4.30 8.02 -0.20
N PHE A 66 -3.63 6.92 0.13
CA PHE A 66 -2.19 6.80 -0.03
C PHE A 66 -1.77 6.60 -1.49
N GLU A 67 -2.55 5.85 -2.27
CA GLU A 67 -2.28 5.64 -3.71
C GLU A 67 -2.46 6.93 -4.52
N ASN A 68 -3.41 7.78 -4.13
CA ASN A 68 -3.78 9.00 -4.85
C ASN A 68 -3.40 10.27 -4.08
N ALA A 69 -2.43 10.19 -3.18
CA ALA A 69 -1.99 11.34 -2.40
C ALA A 69 -1.52 12.44 -3.36
N ASP A 70 -2.28 13.54 -3.46
CA ASP A 70 -2.03 14.61 -4.42
C ASP A 70 -1.73 15.90 -3.67
N GLY A 71 -0.53 16.45 -3.90
CA GLY A 71 -0.01 17.60 -3.18
C GLY A 71 0.89 17.23 -2.00
N PHE A 72 1.74 18.20 -1.65
CA PHE A 72 2.87 18.03 -0.72
C PHE A 72 2.44 17.47 0.65
N ASP A 73 1.37 17.98 1.24
CA ASP A 73 0.94 17.60 2.60
C ASP A 73 0.34 16.17 2.65
N GLU A 74 -0.32 15.72 1.58
CA GLU A 74 -0.91 14.38 1.51
C GLU A 74 0.16 13.34 1.20
N GLU A 75 1.06 13.63 0.27
CA GLU A 75 2.20 12.78 -0.07
C GLU A 75 3.14 12.62 1.14
N GLU A 76 3.48 13.73 1.83
CA GLU A 76 4.30 13.68 3.04
C GLU A 76 3.63 12.82 4.12
N ARG A 77 2.31 12.94 4.31
CA ARG A 77 1.56 12.14 5.28
C ARG A 77 1.54 10.65 4.91
N ALA A 78 1.37 10.32 3.64
CA ALA A 78 1.40 8.95 3.15
C ALA A 78 2.77 8.31 3.42
N TRP A 79 3.86 8.98 3.02
CA TRP A 79 5.22 8.48 3.24
C TRP A 79 5.58 8.36 4.72
N ASN A 80 5.16 9.32 5.54
CA ASN A 80 5.34 9.22 6.99
C ASN A 80 4.62 8.00 7.58
N SER A 81 3.42 7.69 7.07
CA SER A 81 2.63 6.52 7.46
C SER A 81 3.26 5.21 6.98
N PHE A 82 3.85 5.21 5.78
CA PHE A 82 4.59 4.07 5.23
C PHE A 82 5.77 3.73 6.13
N ILE A 83 6.61 4.72 6.45
CA ILE A 83 7.81 4.51 7.26
C ILE A 83 7.44 3.98 8.66
N ASP A 84 6.45 4.58 9.32
CA ASP A 84 6.09 4.21 10.70
C ASP A 84 5.33 2.88 10.80
N SER A 85 4.67 2.44 9.72
CA SER A 85 3.88 1.19 9.74
C SER A 85 4.62 0.00 9.15
N ILE A 86 5.45 0.23 8.13
CA ILE A 86 6.14 -0.82 7.36
C ILE A 86 7.61 -0.94 7.80
N GLY A 87 8.25 0.20 8.13
CA GLY A 87 9.68 0.27 8.39
C GLY A 87 10.52 0.37 7.11
N THR A 88 11.63 1.09 7.20
CA THR A 88 12.50 1.44 6.06
C THR A 88 13.07 0.22 5.33
N SER A 89 13.48 -0.83 6.07
CA SER A 89 14.05 -2.05 5.50
C SER A 89 13.07 -2.76 4.54
N GLN A 90 11.80 -2.87 4.94
CA GLN A 90 10.81 -3.56 4.14
C GLN A 90 10.32 -2.69 2.96
N ILE A 91 10.28 -1.36 3.13
CA ILE A 91 10.06 -0.44 2.01
C ILE A 91 11.16 -0.62 0.96
N TRP A 92 12.43 -0.69 1.38
CA TRP A 92 13.55 -0.92 0.45
C TRP A 92 13.44 -2.25 -0.29
N ASP A 93 13.00 -3.32 0.38
CA ASP A 93 12.81 -4.62 -0.27
C ASP A 93 11.70 -4.57 -1.33
N ILE A 94 10.58 -3.90 -1.05
CA ILE A 94 9.48 -3.71 -2.01
C ILE A 94 9.94 -2.90 -3.22
N ILE A 95 10.66 -1.79 -3.01
CA ILE A 95 11.16 -0.93 -4.10
C ILE A 95 12.21 -1.66 -4.95
N SER A 96 13.15 -2.35 -4.30
CA SER A 96 14.28 -2.99 -5.00
C SER A 96 13.89 -4.28 -5.71
N ASN A 97 12.83 -4.95 -5.25
CA ASN A 97 12.37 -6.22 -5.78
C ASN A 97 10.84 -6.30 -5.79
N PRO A 98 10.14 -5.52 -6.64
CA PRO A 98 8.69 -5.43 -6.60
C PRO A 98 7.98 -6.66 -7.17
N ILE A 99 8.64 -7.44 -8.05
CA ILE A 99 8.01 -8.51 -8.82
C ILE A 99 7.34 -9.59 -7.94
N PRO A 100 7.99 -10.14 -6.90
CA PRO A 100 7.36 -11.15 -6.04
C PRO A 100 6.09 -10.64 -5.35
N TYR A 101 6.07 -9.36 -4.96
CA TYR A 101 4.92 -8.72 -4.33
C TYR A 101 3.77 -8.54 -5.32
N ILE A 102 4.08 -8.09 -6.54
CA ILE A 102 3.12 -7.93 -7.63
C ILE A 102 2.50 -9.28 -8.01
N ASP A 103 3.32 -10.33 -8.12
CA ASP A 103 2.86 -11.68 -8.49
C ASP A 103 1.90 -12.25 -7.44
N GLU A 104 2.21 -12.10 -6.15
CA GLU A 104 1.32 -12.58 -5.08
C GLU A 104 0.03 -11.75 -5.03
N LEU A 105 0.11 -10.43 -5.20
CA LEU A 105 -1.07 -9.56 -5.28
C LEU A 105 -1.99 -9.95 -6.46
N ASN A 106 -1.42 -10.19 -7.64
CA ASN A 106 -2.16 -10.63 -8.83
C ASN A 106 -2.83 -11.98 -8.61
N LYS A 107 -2.13 -12.92 -7.98
CA LYS A 107 -2.67 -14.24 -7.64
C LYS A 107 -3.86 -14.13 -6.69
N ILE A 108 -3.76 -13.32 -5.63
CA ILE A 108 -4.87 -13.07 -4.69
C ILE A 108 -6.05 -12.40 -5.42
N THR A 109 -5.78 -11.37 -6.22
CA THR A 109 -6.80 -10.66 -6.98
C THR A 109 -7.56 -11.59 -7.92
N ASN A 110 -6.85 -12.46 -8.63
CA ASN A 110 -7.45 -13.47 -9.50
C ASN A 110 -8.33 -14.47 -8.73
N LEU A 111 -7.93 -14.87 -7.52
CA LEU A 111 -8.75 -15.73 -6.66
C LEU A 111 -10.05 -15.03 -6.27
N ILE A 112 -9.98 -13.75 -5.86
CA ILE A 112 -11.16 -12.95 -5.50
C ILE A 112 -12.11 -12.83 -6.68
N GLN A 113 -11.61 -12.51 -7.87
CA GLN A 113 -12.45 -12.41 -9.08
C GLN A 113 -13.14 -13.74 -9.40
N ASN A 114 -12.42 -14.85 -9.27
CA ASN A 114 -12.98 -16.19 -9.48
C ASN A 114 -14.07 -16.53 -8.45
N ILE A 115 -13.88 -16.18 -7.18
CA ILE A 115 -14.90 -16.36 -6.13
C ILE A 115 -16.14 -15.52 -6.44
N LYS A 116 -15.95 -14.23 -6.77
CA LYS A 116 -17.03 -13.29 -7.13
C LYS A 116 -17.82 -13.81 -8.33
N TYR A 117 -17.14 -14.28 -9.38
CA TYR A 117 -17.78 -14.90 -10.54
C TYR A 117 -18.65 -16.09 -10.15
N ARG A 118 -18.13 -17.02 -9.34
CA ARG A 118 -18.87 -18.21 -8.89
C ARG A 118 -20.09 -17.83 -8.04
N LEU A 119 -19.94 -16.89 -7.12
CA LEU A 119 -21.03 -16.38 -6.28
C LEU A 119 -22.17 -15.82 -7.14
N PHE A 120 -21.86 -14.93 -8.09
CA PHE A 120 -22.87 -14.31 -8.94
C PHE A 120 -23.53 -15.31 -9.89
N LYS A 121 -22.76 -16.25 -10.45
CA LYS A 121 -23.31 -17.33 -11.28
C LYS A 121 -24.31 -18.19 -10.48
N ASN A 122 -23.96 -18.55 -9.26
CA ASN A 122 -24.84 -19.36 -8.39
C ASN A 122 -26.10 -18.59 -7.98
N PHE A 123 -25.96 -17.32 -7.62
CA PHE A 123 -27.10 -16.46 -7.30
C PHE A 123 -28.08 -16.34 -8.47
N ALA A 124 -27.58 -16.08 -9.68
CA ALA A 124 -28.40 -16.00 -10.89
C ALA A 124 -29.13 -17.31 -11.18
N HIS A 125 -28.47 -18.46 -10.99
CA HIS A 125 -29.09 -19.78 -11.17
C HIS A 125 -30.18 -20.06 -10.14
N PHE A 126 -29.95 -19.72 -8.87
CA PHE A 126 -30.93 -19.85 -7.79
C PHE A 126 -32.20 -19.04 -8.09
N ARG A 127 -32.05 -17.76 -8.44
CA ARG A 127 -33.19 -16.87 -8.73
C ARG A 127 -33.99 -17.30 -9.97
N ARG A 128 -33.34 -17.94 -10.95
CA ARG A 128 -34.03 -18.47 -12.14
C ARG A 128 -34.92 -19.69 -11.83
N LYS A 129 -34.64 -20.44 -10.75
CA LYS A 129 -35.46 -21.58 -10.32
C LYS A 129 -36.71 -21.15 -9.56
N GLU A 130 -36.68 -20.03 -8.83
CA GLU A 130 -37.84 -19.51 -8.09
C GLU A 130 -38.86 -18.77 -8.98
N MET A 131 -38.49 -18.46 -10.23
CA MET A 131 -39.36 -17.77 -11.21
C MET A 131 -40.06 -18.74 -12.18
N LYS A 132 -39.90 -20.05 -12.00
CA LYS A 132 -40.57 -21.10 -12.79
C LYS A 132 -41.49 -21.89 -11.88
#